data_AF-K0ZCX5-F1
#
_entry.id   AF-K0ZCX5-F1
#
_cell.length_a   1.000
_cell.length_b   1.000
_cell.length_c   1.000
_cell.angle_alpha   90.00
_cell.angle_beta   90.00
_cell.angle_gamma   90.00
#
_symmetry.space_group_name_H-M   'P 1'
#
loop_
_entity.id
_entity.type
_entity.pdbx_description
1 polymer ?
#
loop_
_entity_poly.entity_id
_entity_poly.type
_entity_poly.pdbx_seq_one_letter_code
_entity_poly.pdbx_strand_id
1 'polypeptide(L)'
;MGKYVHATRTIWLNTRLSTRERTPVLLHEVLHMQAGHVGPQPPAIERKIRRDVARILIKQTDYARAERIGGGNLYTIAEELDQPAWLVRDYRTVLEGRLLGRPGCRIA
;
A
#
# COMPACT_ATOMS: atom_id res chain seq x y z
N MET A 1 -5.46 -8.76 9.44
CA MET A 1 -4.13 -8.15 9.66
C MET A 1 -3.07 -9.23 9.78
N GLY A 2 -1.83 -8.90 9.45
CA GLY A 2 -0.66 -9.78 9.60
C GLY A 2 0.13 -9.47 10.87
N LYS A 3 1.20 -10.22 11.11
CA LYS A 3 2.21 -9.92 12.12
C LYS A 3 3.53 -10.63 11.83
N TYR A 4 4.62 -9.88 11.77
CA TYR A 4 5.98 -10.42 11.90
C TYR A 4 6.36 -10.65 13.37
N VAL A 5 6.87 -11.85 13.69
CA VAL A 5 7.37 -12.24 15.01
C VAL A 5 8.88 -12.47 14.93
N HIS A 6 9.65 -11.54 15.50
CA HIS A 6 11.11 -11.54 15.43
C HIS A 6 11.74 -12.80 16.05
N ALA A 7 11.27 -13.23 17.22
CA ALA A 7 11.84 -14.35 17.97
C ALA A 7 11.85 -15.67 17.17
N THR A 8 10.83 -15.91 16.35
CA THR A 8 10.69 -17.14 15.55
C THR A 8 10.91 -16.91 14.06
N ARG A 9 11.24 -15.67 13.65
CA ARG A 9 11.36 -15.23 12.25
C ARG A 9 10.14 -15.62 11.39
N THR A 10 8.95 -15.53 11.96
CA THR A 10 7.70 -16.00 11.33
C THR A 10 6.79 -14.85 11.00
N ILE A 11 6.20 -14.88 9.80
CA ILE A 11 5.09 -13.99 9.44
C ILE A 11 3.77 -14.77 9.56
N TRP A 12 2.86 -14.24 10.35
CA TRP A 12 1.50 -14.75 10.48
C TRP A 12 0.54 -13.89 9.69
N LEU A 13 -0.35 -14.53 8.93
CA LEU A 13 -1.44 -13.86 8.23
C LEU A 13 -2.77 -14.32 8.81
N ASN A 14 -3.70 -13.37 8.98
CA ASN A 14 -5.07 -13.73 9.34
C ASN A 14 -5.71 -14.55 8.19
N THR A 15 -6.28 -15.70 8.53
CA THR A 15 -6.89 -16.63 7.56
C THR A 15 -8.11 -16.07 6.84
N ARG A 16 -8.76 -15.05 7.41
CA ARG A 16 -9.92 -14.36 6.84
C ARG A 16 -9.56 -13.31 5.77
N LEU A 17 -8.27 -13.07 5.51
CA LEU A 17 -7.87 -12.17 4.44
C LEU A 17 -8.32 -12.72 3.08
N SER A 18 -8.98 -11.86 2.31
CA SER A 18 -9.30 -12.14 0.92
C SER A 18 -8.03 -12.34 0.09
N THR A 19 -8.15 -12.98 -1.08
CA THR A 19 -7.04 -13.19 -2.00
C THR A 19 -6.31 -11.89 -2.33
N ARG A 20 -7.05 -10.79 -2.56
CA ARG A 20 -6.50 -9.46 -2.84
C ARG A 20 -5.74 -8.84 -1.67
N GLU A 21 -6.08 -9.19 -0.44
CA GLU A 21 -5.43 -8.62 0.76
C GLU A 21 -4.19 -9.38 1.20
N ARG A 22 -4.06 -10.67 0.86
CA ARG A 22 -2.95 -11.51 1.31
C ARG A 22 -1.60 -10.96 0.88
N THR A 23 -1.43 -10.62 -0.40
CA THR A 23 -0.16 -10.13 -0.93
C THR A 23 0.24 -8.78 -0.32
N PRO A 24 -0.62 -7.75 -0.28
CA PRO A 24 -0.31 -6.49 0.38
C PRO A 24 0.02 -6.62 1.87
N VAL A 25 -0.72 -7.45 2.61
CA VAL A 25 -0.46 -7.66 4.04
C VAL A 25 0.83 -8.44 4.26
N LEU A 26 1.11 -9.47 3.46
CA LEU A 26 2.38 -10.20 3.53
C LEU A 26 3.56 -9.27 3.27
N LEU A 27 3.49 -8.46 2.21
CA LEU A 27 4.56 -7.52 1.89
C LEU A 27 4.75 -6.48 3.00
N HIS A 28 3.66 -6.00 3.62
CA HIS A 28 3.73 -5.12 4.78
C HIS A 28 4.59 -5.73 5.90
N GLU A 29 4.32 -6.98 6.30
CA GLU A 29 5.10 -7.67 7.33
C GLU A 29 6.55 -7.95 6.90
N VAL A 30 6.79 -8.26 5.62
CA VAL A 30 8.15 -8.41 5.07
C VAL A 30 8.94 -7.11 5.18
N LEU A 31 8.33 -5.96 4.89
CA LEU A 31 9.00 -4.67 5.03
C LEU A 31 9.31 -4.34 6.50
N HIS A 32 8.43 -4.69 7.44
CA HIS A 32 8.75 -4.59 8.87
C HIS A 32 9.94 -5.48 9.26
N MET A 33 9.98 -6.72 8.77
CA MET A 33 11.10 -7.63 8.98
C MET A 33 12.41 -7.05 8.43
N GLN A 34 12.41 -6.57 7.18
CA GLN A 34 13.60 -6.01 6.53
C GLN A 34 14.10 -4.74 7.22
N ALA A 35 13.19 -3.92 7.73
CA ALA A 35 13.53 -2.72 8.51
C ALA A 35 13.98 -3.02 9.95
N GLY A 36 13.95 -4.28 10.38
CA GLY A 36 14.29 -4.66 11.76
C GLY A 36 13.29 -4.18 12.81
N HIS A 37 12.06 -3.85 12.40
CA HIS A 37 11.01 -3.40 13.32
C HIS A 37 10.57 -4.55 14.23
N VAL A 38 10.55 -4.30 15.54
CA VAL A 38 10.12 -5.25 16.56
C VAL A 38 8.96 -4.66 17.35
N GLY A 39 7.85 -5.41 17.41
CA GLY A 39 6.64 -4.96 18.09
C GLY A 39 5.90 -3.84 17.34
N PRO A 40 4.84 -3.28 17.96
CA PRO A 40 4.05 -2.20 17.38
C PRO A 40 4.92 -0.98 17.04
N GLN A 41 4.72 -0.40 15.85
CA GLN A 41 5.44 0.81 15.46
C GLN A 41 4.56 2.07 15.60
N PRO A 42 5.19 3.25 15.76
CA PRO A 42 4.45 4.50 15.76
C PRO A 42 3.65 4.70 14.46
N PRO A 43 2.51 5.41 14.50
CA PRO A 43 1.65 5.60 13.32
C PRO A 43 2.37 6.19 12.08
N ALA A 44 3.43 6.98 12.29
CA ALA A 44 4.23 7.54 11.20
C ALA A 44 5.03 6.47 10.43
N ILE A 45 5.59 5.49 11.15
CA ILE A 45 6.33 4.36 10.57
C ILE A 45 5.36 3.44 9.83
N GLU A 46 4.23 3.12 10.46
CA GLU A 46 3.16 2.32 9.84
C GLU A 46 2.66 2.94 8.53
N ARG A 47 2.44 4.27 8.51
CA ARG A 47 2.09 5.01 7.29
C ARG A 47 3.19 4.93 6.23
N LYS A 48 4.46 5.03 6.63
CA LYS A 48 5.59 4.90 5.69
C LYS A 48 5.61 3.51 5.05
N ILE A 49 5.52 2.45 5.86
CA ILE A 49 5.50 1.06 5.35
C ILE A 49 4.31 0.85 4.41
N ARG A 50 3.09 1.31 4.75
CA ARG A 50 1.94 1.21 3.85
C ARG A 50 2.15 1.89 2.50
N ARG A 51 2.75 3.09 2.49
CA ARG A 51 3.13 3.78 1.25
C ARG A 51 4.19 3.01 0.44
N ASP A 52 5.16 2.40 1.12
CA ASP A 52 6.20 1.59 0.47
C ASP A 52 5.58 0.34 -0.17
N VAL A 53 4.66 -0.37 0.52
CA VAL A 53 3.87 -1.48 -0.05
C VAL A 53 3.09 -1.03 -1.28
N ALA A 54 2.34 0.07 -1.17
CA ALA A 54 1.55 0.60 -2.28
C ALA A 54 2.42 0.93 -3.49
N ARG A 55 3.59 1.54 -3.28
CA ARG A 55 4.57 1.83 -4.33
C ARG A 55 5.09 0.59 -5.06
N ILE A 56 5.29 -0.50 -4.32
CA ILE A 56 5.83 -1.74 -4.88
C ILE A 56 4.76 -2.46 -5.71
N LEU A 57 3.52 -2.51 -5.21
CA LEU A 57 2.46 -3.30 -5.83
C LEU A 57 1.71 -2.57 -6.94
N ILE A 58 1.58 -1.24 -6.87
CA ILE A 58 0.82 -0.47 -7.85
C ILE A 58 1.79 0.26 -8.79
N LYS A 59 1.81 -0.18 -10.05
CA LYS A 59 2.51 0.53 -11.13
C LYS A 59 1.73 1.79 -11.51
N GLN A 60 2.46 2.88 -11.74
CA GLN A 60 1.85 4.18 -12.06
C GLN A 60 1.05 4.15 -13.36
N THR A 61 1.53 3.41 -14.37
CA THR A 61 0.83 3.24 -15.66
C THR A 61 -0.50 2.52 -15.49
N ASP A 62 -0.54 1.50 -14.64
CA ASP A 62 -1.72 0.68 -14.40
C ASP A 62 -2.75 1.49 -13.60
N TYR A 63 -2.29 2.23 -12.59
CA TYR A 63 -3.13 3.18 -11.86
C TYR A 63 -3.72 4.25 -12.79
N ALA A 64 -2.93 4.87 -13.67
CA ALA A 64 -3.42 5.89 -14.60
C ALA A 64 -4.42 5.32 -15.63
N ARG A 65 -4.29 4.06 -16.04
CA ARG A 65 -5.30 3.36 -16.85
C ARG A 65 -6.58 3.14 -16.05
N ALA A 66 -6.48 2.57 -14.85
CA ALA A 66 -7.63 2.31 -13.99
C ALA A 66 -8.37 3.59 -13.60
N GLU A 67 -7.65 4.69 -13.36
CA GLU A 67 -8.23 5.99 -13.04
C GLU A 67 -9.04 6.58 -14.20
N ARG A 68 -8.58 6.43 -15.44
CA ARG A 68 -9.35 6.82 -16.64
C ARG A 68 -10.63 6.01 -16.81
N ILE A 69 -10.62 4.73 -16.44
CA ILE A 69 -11.81 3.85 -16.50
C ILE A 69 -12.79 4.21 -15.37
N GLY A 70 -12.27 4.31 -14.14
CA GLY A 70 -13.08 4.50 -12.93
C GLY A 70 -13.47 5.95 -12.62
N GLY A 71 -13.03 6.93 -13.42
CA GLY A 71 -13.34 8.35 -13.21
C GLY A 71 -12.92 8.87 -11.83
N GLY A 72 -11.84 8.33 -11.26
CA GLY A 72 -11.41 8.69 -9.90
C GLY A 72 -12.16 7.99 -8.75
N ASN A 73 -13.16 7.13 -9.02
CA ASN A 73 -13.81 6.33 -7.98
C ASN A 73 -12.82 5.31 -7.39
N LEU A 74 -12.62 5.36 -6.07
CA LEU A 74 -11.65 4.52 -5.36
C LEU A 74 -11.92 3.01 -5.55
N TYR A 75 -13.18 2.60 -5.42
CA TYR A 75 -13.56 1.19 -5.48
C TYR A 75 -13.48 0.65 -6.89
N THR A 76 -13.93 1.41 -7.89
CA THR A 76 -13.78 1.02 -9.30
C THR A 76 -12.31 0.87 -9.68
N ILE A 77 -11.45 1.80 -9.25
CA ILE A 77 -10.00 1.69 -9.48
C ILE A 77 -9.42 0.47 -8.78
N ALA A 78 -9.87 0.17 -7.56
CA ALA A 78 -9.44 -1.02 -6.81
C ALA A 78 -9.81 -2.32 -7.53
N GLU A 79 -11.04 -2.41 -8.06
CA GLU A 79 -11.47 -3.54 -8.88
C GLU A 79 -10.62 -3.68 -10.15
N GLU A 80 -10.40 -2.58 -10.89
CA GLU A 80 -9.59 -2.57 -12.11
C GLU A 80 -8.12 -2.97 -11.88
N LEU A 81 -7.58 -2.68 -10.69
CA LEU A 81 -6.21 -3.06 -10.31
C LEU A 81 -6.12 -4.46 -9.67
N ASP A 82 -7.26 -5.11 -9.43
CA ASP A 82 -7.35 -6.32 -8.59
C ASP A 82 -6.66 -6.14 -7.22
N GLN A 83 -6.80 -4.95 -6.64
CA GLN A 83 -6.19 -4.57 -5.36
C GLN A 83 -7.26 -4.18 -4.35
N PRO A 84 -6.97 -4.24 -3.03
CA PRO A 84 -7.91 -3.75 -2.04
C PRO A 84 -7.96 -2.20 -2.05
N ALA A 85 -9.15 -1.65 -1.84
CA ALA A 85 -9.38 -0.19 -1.88
C ALA A 85 -8.48 0.61 -0.92
N TRP A 86 -8.14 0.03 0.23
CA TRP A 86 -7.23 0.69 1.18
C TRP A 86 -5.81 0.85 0.62
N LEU A 87 -5.32 -0.08 -0.21
CA LEU A 87 -4.01 0.00 -0.83
C LEU A 87 -3.97 1.09 -1.91
N VAL A 88 -5.05 1.19 -2.69
CA VAL A 88 -5.23 2.27 -3.67
C VAL A 88 -5.25 3.64 -2.98
N ARG A 89 -5.92 3.74 -1.82
CA ARG A 89 -5.90 4.96 -1.01
C ARG A 89 -4.50 5.30 -0.53
N ASP A 90 -3.73 4.32 -0.04
CA ASP A 90 -2.34 4.55 0.36
C ASP A 90 -1.47 4.99 -0.84
N TYR A 91 -1.72 4.44 -2.04
CA TYR A 91 -1.04 4.86 -3.27
C TYR A 91 -1.34 6.32 -3.65
N ARG A 92 -2.58 6.79 -3.49
CA ARG A 92 -2.91 8.21 -3.72
C ARG A 92 -2.08 9.16 -2.85
N THR A 93 -1.85 8.79 -1.59
CA THR A 93 -0.97 9.60 -0.71
C THR A 93 0.49 9.64 -1.20
N VAL A 94 0.95 8.59 -1.90
CA VAL A 94 2.27 8.60 -2.55
C VAL A 94 2.28 9.61 -3.70
N LEU A 95 1.24 9.62 -4.53
CA LEU A 95 1.13 10.55 -5.65
C LEU A 95 1.05 12.00 -5.17
N GLU A 96 0.23 12.29 -4.15
CA GLU A 96 0.12 13.60 -3.51
C GLU A 96 1.47 14.06 -2.96
N GLY A 97 2.20 13.19 -2.25
CA GLY A 97 3.53 13.51 -1.73
C GLY A 97 4.54 13.81 -2.85
N ARG A 98 4.46 13.13 -4.00
CA ARG A 98 5.29 13.44 -5.18
C ARG A 98 4.92 14.78 -5.80
N LEU A 99 3.64 15.14 -5.84
CA LEU A 99 3.20 16.43 -6.37
C LEU A 99 3.63 17.59 -5.47
N LEU A 100 3.49 17.44 -4.15
CA LEU A 100 3.95 18.43 -3.17
C LEU A 100 5.49 18.59 -3.17
N GLY A 101 6.22 17.53 -3.49
CA GLY A 101 7.68 17.57 -3.64
C GLY A 101 8.19 18.11 -4.98
N ARG A 102 7.31 18.37 -5.96
CA ARG A 102 7.68 19.02 -7.24
C ARG A 102 7.33 20.50 -7.17
N PRO A 103 8.30 21.44 -7.14
CA PRO A 103 7.97 22.84 -7.31
C PRO A 103 7.33 23.05 -8.69
N GLY A 104 6.04 23.40 -8.74
CA GLY A 104 5.38 23.94 -9.92
C GLY A 104 4.35 23.09 -10.66
N CYS A 105 3.94 21.91 -10.20
CA CYS A 105 2.88 21.13 -10.89
C CYS A 105 1.55 21.20 -10.13
N ARG A 106 0.78 22.28 -10.36
CA ARG A 106 -0.67 22.29 -10.11
C ARG A 106 -1.34 21.74 -11.36
N ILE A 107 -2.11 20.67 -11.20
CA ILE A 107 -2.99 20.16 -12.25
C ILE A 107 -4.23 21.08 -12.25
N ALA A 108 -4.56 21.61 -13.42
CA ALA A 108 -5.77 22.38 -13.69
C ALA A 108 -7.02 21.48 -13.60
#